data_AF-B2JPV8-F1
#
_entry.id   AF-B2JPV8-F1
#
_cell.length_a   1.000
_cell.length_b   1.000
_cell.length_c   1.000
_cell.angle_alpha   90.00
_cell.angle_beta   90.00
_cell.angle_gamma   90.00
#
_symmetry.space_group_name_H-M   'P 1'
#
loop_
_entity.id
_entity.type
_entity.pdbx_description
1 polymer ?
#
loop_
_entity_poly.entity_id
_entity_poly.type
_entity_poly.pdbx_seq_one_letter_code
_entity_poly.pdbx_strand_id
1 'polypeptide(L)'
;MAKTIPFPGSNQAARARQAKALLLPIPRSMAVELILPVHIALDALRRGAGSMSAAQTLTQTMLLTGFLCDLGYGEMTYDQLRTADQALAMTFDRGRTSDDWRLDEAHVELFSHIVSTYDAQLQRAPLSALTDASARLDRIMAAGNAEPTMRKQA
;
A
#
# COMPACT_ATOMS: atom_id res chain seq x y z
N MET A 1 -2.72 -15.34 50.92
CA MET A 1 -4.00 -15.62 50.24
C MET A 1 -3.86 -15.23 48.77
N ALA A 2 -4.23 -16.10 47.83
CA ALA A 2 -4.11 -15.83 46.40
C ALA A 2 -5.23 -14.89 45.94
N LYS A 3 -4.87 -13.74 45.37
CA LYS A 3 -5.83 -12.82 44.73
C LYS A 3 -6.33 -13.47 43.43
N THR A 4 -7.62 -13.75 43.35
CA THR A 4 -8.26 -14.17 42.10
C THR A 4 -8.34 -13.00 41.14
N ILE A 5 -7.95 -13.22 39.89
CA ILE A 5 -8.07 -12.22 38.82
C ILE A 5 -9.57 -12.14 38.46
N PRO A 6 -10.21 -10.96 38.56
CA PRO A 6 -11.61 -10.82 38.21
C PRO A 6 -11.79 -11.01 36.70
N PHE A 7 -12.84 -11.75 36.30
CA PHE A 7 -13.18 -11.91 34.89
C PHE A 7 -13.83 -10.62 34.36
N PRO A 8 -13.34 -10.05 33.24
CA PRO A 8 -13.95 -8.91 32.58
C PRO A 8 -15.41 -9.15 32.21
N GLY A 9 -16.29 -8.18 32.45
CA GLY A 9 -17.66 -8.19 31.91
C GLY A 9 -17.69 -8.24 30.38
N SER A 10 -18.80 -8.70 29.77
CA SER A 10 -18.93 -8.97 28.33
C SER A 10 -18.44 -7.82 27.42
N ASN A 11 -18.73 -6.56 27.78
CA ASN A 11 -18.26 -5.38 27.04
C ASN A 11 -16.74 -5.15 27.14
N GLN A 12 -16.14 -5.41 28.31
CA GLN A 12 -14.70 -5.30 28.50
C GLN A 12 -13.97 -6.44 27.76
N ALA A 13 -14.54 -7.64 27.75
CA ALA A 13 -14.04 -8.76 26.95
C ALA A 13 -14.13 -8.49 25.44
N ALA A 14 -15.22 -7.88 24.95
CA ALA A 14 -15.35 -7.50 23.55
C ALA A 14 -14.32 -6.45 23.12
N ARG A 15 -14.11 -5.40 23.93
CA ARG A 15 -13.06 -4.39 23.69
C ARG A 15 -11.66 -4.99 23.71
N ALA A 16 -11.37 -5.90 24.64
CA ALA A 16 -10.08 -6.58 24.68
C ALA A 16 -9.85 -7.47 23.44
N ARG A 17 -10.89 -8.12 22.91
CA ARG A 17 -10.81 -8.87 21.65
C ARG A 17 -10.56 -7.95 20.46
N GLN A 18 -11.25 -6.82 20.37
CA GLN A 18 -11.01 -5.82 19.32
C GLN A 18 -9.58 -5.27 19.38
N ALA A 19 -9.09 -4.90 20.57
CA ALA A 19 -7.72 -4.46 20.75
C ALA A 19 -6.70 -5.53 20.33
N LYS A 20 -6.97 -6.82 20.61
CA LYS A 20 -6.14 -7.93 20.15
C LYS A 20 -6.20 -8.14 18.63
N ALA A 21 -7.37 -7.97 18.02
CA ALA A 21 -7.52 -8.11 16.56
C ALA A 21 -6.65 -7.11 15.79
N LEU A 22 -6.46 -5.90 16.33
CA LEU A 22 -5.55 -4.90 15.76
C LEU A 22 -4.08 -5.33 15.78
N LEU A 23 -3.70 -6.25 16.66
CA LEU A 23 -2.33 -6.76 16.81
C LEU A 23 -2.07 -8.01 15.96
N LEU A 24 -3.10 -8.57 15.31
CA LEU A 24 -2.98 -9.76 14.50
C LEU A 24 -2.91 -9.39 13.01
N PRO A 25 -2.22 -10.20 12.19
CA PRO A 25 -2.32 -10.09 10.75
C PRO A 25 -3.75 -10.26 10.25
N ILE A 26 -4.03 -9.69 9.09
CA ILE A 26 -5.34 -9.84 8.44
C ILE A 26 -5.59 -11.31 8.05
N PRO A 27 -6.88 -11.71 7.92
CA PRO A 27 -7.22 -13.01 7.35
C PRO A 27 -6.62 -13.20 5.95
N ARG A 28 -6.15 -14.42 5.66
CA ARG A 28 -5.55 -14.77 4.37
C ARG A 28 -6.44 -14.44 3.18
N SER A 29 -7.77 -14.62 3.29
CA SER A 29 -8.71 -14.26 2.23
C SER A 29 -8.65 -12.77 1.89
N MET A 30 -8.57 -11.90 2.89
CA MET A 30 -8.42 -10.46 2.69
C MET A 30 -7.07 -10.12 2.06
N ALA A 31 -5.98 -10.78 2.49
CA ALA A 31 -4.68 -10.59 1.85
C ALA A 31 -4.70 -10.94 0.36
N VAL A 32 -5.36 -12.06 0.00
CA VAL A 32 -5.54 -12.47 -1.40
C VAL A 32 -6.37 -11.45 -2.19
N GLU A 33 -7.46 -10.93 -1.60
CA GLU A 33 -8.30 -9.90 -2.22
C GLU A 33 -7.52 -8.60 -2.48
N LEU A 34 -6.60 -8.22 -1.58
CA LEU A 34 -5.79 -7.02 -1.72
C LEU A 34 -4.65 -7.18 -2.74
N ILE A 35 -4.00 -8.34 -2.79
CA ILE A 35 -2.83 -8.55 -3.66
C ILE A 35 -3.21 -8.90 -5.10
N LEU A 36 -4.36 -9.53 -5.34
CA LEU A 36 -4.74 -10.00 -6.67
C LEU A 36 -4.86 -8.84 -7.69
N PRO A 37 -5.54 -7.71 -7.40
CA PRO A 37 -5.60 -6.58 -8.33
C PRO A 37 -4.23 -6.00 -8.67
N VAL A 38 -3.27 -6.07 -7.72
CA VAL A 38 -1.91 -5.59 -7.90
C VAL A 38 -1.14 -6.44 -8.90
N HIS A 39 -1.23 -7.77 -8.80
CA HIS A 39 -0.63 -8.67 -9.78
C HIS A 39 -1.24 -8.51 -11.17
N ILE A 40 -2.56 -8.32 -11.25
CA ILE A 40 -3.26 -8.06 -12.52
C ILE A 40 -2.76 -6.75 -13.15
N ALA A 41 -2.64 -5.68 -12.35
CA ALA A 41 -2.13 -4.40 -12.83
C ALA A 41 -0.68 -4.50 -13.35
N LEU A 42 0.18 -5.23 -12.63
CA LEU A 42 1.57 -5.46 -13.04
C LEU A 42 1.65 -6.26 -14.36
N ASP A 43 0.90 -7.36 -14.48
CA ASP A 43 0.90 -8.17 -15.71
C ASP A 43 0.32 -7.40 -16.91
N ALA A 44 -0.72 -6.58 -16.69
CA ALA A 44 -1.28 -5.72 -17.73
C ALA A 44 -0.25 -4.70 -18.25
N LEU A 45 0.44 -3.99 -17.35
CA LEU A 45 1.48 -3.03 -17.71
C LEU A 45 2.70 -3.71 -18.35
N ARG A 46 3.06 -4.92 -17.93
CA ARG A 46 4.13 -5.69 -18.58
C ARG A 46 3.82 -6.00 -20.04
N ARG A 47 2.57 -6.34 -20.35
CA ARG A 47 2.13 -6.74 -21.70
C ARG A 47 1.77 -5.56 -22.61
N GLY A 48 1.83 -4.33 -22.10
CA GLY A 48 1.32 -3.15 -22.79
C GLY A 48 -0.20 -3.13 -22.98
N ALA A 49 -0.92 -3.93 -22.19
CA ALA A 49 -2.37 -3.90 -22.07
C ALA A 49 -2.80 -3.16 -20.78
N GLY A 50 -1.93 -2.27 -20.30
CA GLY A 50 -2.14 -1.50 -19.08
C GLY A 50 -3.17 -0.40 -19.27
N SER A 51 -3.41 0.34 -18.19
CA SER A 51 -4.31 1.48 -18.15
C SER A 51 -3.83 2.50 -17.11
N MET A 52 -4.44 3.68 -17.11
CA MET A 52 -4.25 4.66 -16.04
C MET A 52 -4.56 4.07 -14.66
N SER A 53 -5.62 3.26 -14.54
CA SER A 53 -5.99 2.61 -13.28
C SER A 53 -4.95 1.58 -12.84
N ALA A 54 -4.38 0.79 -13.77
CA ALA A 54 -3.31 -0.16 -13.45
C ALA A 54 -2.05 0.56 -12.94
N ALA A 55 -1.64 1.65 -13.59
CA ALA A 55 -0.50 2.47 -13.13
C ALA A 55 -0.77 3.09 -11.76
N GLN A 56 -2.01 3.56 -11.52
CA GLN A 56 -2.43 4.08 -10.22
C GLN A 56 -2.40 3.00 -9.13
N THR A 57 -2.86 1.77 -9.43
CA THR A 57 -2.77 0.63 -8.51
C THR A 57 -1.32 0.38 -8.09
N LEU A 58 -0.38 0.30 -9.04
CA LEU A 58 1.04 0.11 -8.71
C LEU A 58 1.64 1.29 -7.91
N THR A 59 1.22 2.52 -8.20
CA THR A 59 1.63 3.70 -7.42
C THR A 59 1.19 3.58 -5.96
N GLN A 60 -0.08 3.23 -5.72
CA GLN A 60 -0.62 3.05 -4.37
C GLN A 60 0.07 1.91 -3.64
N THR A 61 0.31 0.78 -4.32
CA THR A 61 1.04 -0.35 -3.75
C THR A 61 2.47 0.04 -3.38
N MET A 62 3.20 0.75 -4.24
CA MET A 62 4.55 1.23 -3.94
C MET A 62 4.58 2.09 -2.67
N LEU A 63 3.65 3.04 -2.55
CA LEU A 63 3.55 3.90 -1.37
C LEU A 63 3.22 3.12 -0.10
N LEU A 64 2.22 2.22 -0.17
CA LEU A 64 1.86 1.34 0.96
C LEU A 64 3.04 0.47 1.40
N THR A 65 3.77 -0.09 0.44
CA THR A 65 4.96 -0.91 0.70
C THR A 65 6.01 -0.09 1.46
N GLY A 66 6.26 1.14 1.02
CA GLY A 66 7.18 2.06 1.69
C GLY A 66 6.76 2.40 3.10
N PHE A 67 5.48 2.71 3.33
CA PHE A 67 4.98 3.02 4.67
C PHE A 67 5.03 1.82 5.62
N LEU A 68 4.81 0.61 5.10
CA LEU A 68 4.95 -0.61 5.89
C LEU A 68 6.41 -0.92 6.21
N CYS A 69 7.34 -0.65 5.29
CA CYS A 69 8.78 -0.71 5.56
C CYS A 69 9.19 0.30 6.64
N ASP A 70 8.69 1.55 6.61
CA ASP A 70 8.93 2.56 7.65
C ASP A 70 8.47 2.09 9.04
N LEU A 71 7.42 1.25 9.08
CA LEU A 71 6.89 0.63 10.31
C LEU A 71 7.62 -0.66 10.71
N GLY A 72 8.67 -1.07 9.97
CA GLY A 72 9.50 -2.24 10.25
C GLY A 72 9.03 -3.54 9.60
N TYR A 73 8.07 -3.49 8.67
CA TYR A 73 7.55 -4.67 7.98
C TYR A 73 8.20 -4.79 6.60
N GLY A 74 9.42 -5.33 6.53
CA GLY A 74 10.16 -5.52 5.28
C GLY A 74 11.14 -4.39 5.00
N GLU A 75 11.77 -4.44 3.82
CA GLU A 75 12.84 -3.52 3.44
C GLU A 75 12.57 -2.97 2.04
N MET A 76 12.71 -1.66 1.92
CA MET A 76 12.75 -0.98 0.63
C MET A 76 13.71 0.19 0.74
N THR A 77 14.73 0.21 -0.11
CA THR A 77 15.72 1.29 -0.12
C THR A 77 15.12 2.57 -0.70
N TYR A 78 15.65 3.72 -0.28
CA TYR A 78 15.26 5.01 -0.86
C TYR A 78 15.49 5.05 -2.38
N ASP A 79 16.56 4.41 -2.85
CA ASP A 79 16.87 4.35 -4.28
C ASP A 79 15.86 3.51 -5.08
N GLN A 80 15.42 2.37 -4.53
CA GLN A 80 14.32 1.59 -5.11
C GLN A 80 13.02 2.40 -5.18
N LEU A 81 12.66 3.11 -4.10
CA LEU A 81 11.46 3.95 -4.08
C LEU A 81 11.53 5.07 -5.14
N ARG A 82 12.66 5.79 -5.19
CA ARG A 82 12.89 6.86 -6.15
C ARG A 82 12.86 6.35 -7.60
N THR A 83 13.44 5.18 -7.85
CA THR A 83 13.47 4.58 -9.20
C THR A 83 12.07 4.12 -9.62
N ALA A 84 11.31 3.52 -8.71
CA ALA A 84 9.93 3.11 -8.98
C ALA A 84 9.00 4.32 -9.24
N ASP A 85 9.18 5.41 -8.49
CA ASP A 85 8.44 6.66 -8.70
C ASP A 85 8.72 7.27 -10.09
N GLN A 86 9.99 7.33 -10.49
CA GLN A 86 10.40 7.80 -11.82
C GLN A 86 9.83 6.90 -12.93
N ALA A 87 9.85 5.59 -12.76
CA ALA A 87 9.29 4.64 -13.72
C ALA A 87 7.78 4.84 -13.92
N LEU A 88 7.03 5.06 -12.83
CA LEU A 88 5.60 5.36 -12.90
C LEU A 88 5.33 6.72 -13.54
N ALA A 89 6.11 7.75 -13.21
CA ALA A 89 5.99 9.07 -13.85
C ALA A 89 6.15 8.97 -15.37
N MET A 90 7.18 8.27 -15.85
CA MET A 90 7.37 8.00 -17.28
C MET A 90 6.22 7.22 -17.90
N THR A 91 5.67 6.24 -17.18
CA THR A 91 4.51 5.45 -17.63
C THR A 91 3.27 6.33 -17.77
N PHE A 92 3.03 7.23 -16.81
CA PHE A 92 1.93 8.19 -16.86
C PHE A 92 2.09 9.20 -18.00
N ASP A 93 3.29 9.73 -18.21
CA ASP A 93 3.54 10.68 -19.30
C ASP A 93 3.34 10.01 -20.67
N ARG A 94 3.85 8.79 -20.84
CA ARG A 94 3.64 7.97 -22.04
C ARG A 94 2.16 7.64 -22.28
N GLY A 95 1.47 7.18 -21.23
CA GLY A 95 0.05 6.85 -21.28
C GLY A 95 -0.83 8.06 -21.61
N ARG A 96 -0.54 9.25 -21.06
CA ARG A 96 -1.28 10.48 -21.40
C ARG A 96 -1.02 10.97 -22.81
N THR A 97 0.20 10.78 -23.32
CA THR A 97 0.60 11.33 -24.64
C THR A 97 0.17 10.41 -25.79
N SER A 98 0.19 9.09 -25.57
CA SER A 98 0.10 8.11 -26.66
C SER A 98 -0.83 6.93 -26.37
N ASP A 99 -1.55 6.95 -25.23
CA ASP A 99 -2.36 5.83 -24.73
C ASP A 99 -1.57 4.50 -24.60
N ASP A 100 -0.25 4.62 -24.46
CA ASP A 100 0.67 3.49 -24.32
C ASP A 100 1.04 3.31 -22.84
N TRP A 101 0.32 2.38 -22.20
CA TRP A 101 0.46 2.05 -20.79
C TRP A 101 1.29 0.79 -20.61
N ARG A 102 2.61 0.97 -20.49
CA ARG A 102 3.54 -0.14 -20.27
C ARG A 102 4.72 0.22 -19.39
N LEU A 103 5.22 -0.79 -18.69
CA LEU A 103 6.50 -0.74 -18.00
C LEU A 103 7.58 -1.39 -18.87
N ASP A 104 8.77 -0.80 -18.88
CA ASP A 104 9.94 -1.42 -19.50
C ASP A 104 10.45 -2.59 -18.62
N GLU A 105 11.12 -3.60 -19.18
CA GLU A 105 11.42 -4.86 -18.48
C GLU A 105 12.17 -4.67 -17.14
N ALA A 106 13.14 -3.76 -17.09
CA ALA A 106 13.86 -3.45 -15.84
C ALA A 106 12.93 -2.89 -14.75
N HIS A 107 11.92 -2.11 -15.14
CA HIS A 107 10.91 -1.60 -14.20
C HIS A 107 9.92 -2.70 -13.80
N VAL A 108 9.61 -3.65 -14.69
CA VAL A 108 8.80 -4.83 -14.35
C VAL A 108 9.48 -5.68 -13.28
N GLU A 109 10.79 -5.89 -13.36
CA GLU A 109 11.54 -6.60 -12.31
C GLU A 109 11.50 -5.86 -10.98
N LEU A 110 11.72 -4.54 -10.98
CA LEU A 110 11.62 -3.70 -9.79
C LEU A 110 10.22 -3.79 -9.14
N PHE A 111 9.16 -3.63 -9.94
CA PHE A 111 7.79 -3.75 -9.43
C PHE A 111 7.45 -5.17 -8.98
N SER A 112 7.99 -6.21 -9.62
CA SER A 112 7.82 -7.59 -9.15
C SER A 112 8.39 -7.79 -7.74
N HIS A 113 9.54 -7.16 -7.45
CA HIS A 113 10.10 -7.16 -6.11
C HIS A 113 9.22 -6.40 -5.11
N ILE A 114 8.77 -5.19 -5.45
CA ILE A 114 7.87 -4.38 -4.61
C ILE A 114 6.57 -5.14 -4.29
N VAL A 115 5.93 -5.74 -5.31
CA VAL A 115 4.69 -6.51 -5.13
C VAL A 115 4.92 -7.74 -4.27
N SER A 116 6.06 -8.42 -4.41
CA SER A 116 6.42 -9.56 -3.56
C SER A 116 6.64 -9.13 -2.09
N THR A 117 7.27 -7.98 -1.87
CA THR A 117 7.42 -7.38 -0.54
C THR A 117 6.05 -7.03 0.05
N TYR A 118 5.15 -6.45 -0.74
CA TYR A 118 3.79 -6.14 -0.30
C TYR A 118 2.99 -7.39 0.07
N ASP A 119 3.05 -8.47 -0.73
CA ASP A 119 2.40 -9.74 -0.40
C ASP A 119 2.92 -10.29 0.94
N ALA A 120 4.24 -10.31 1.13
CA ALA A 120 4.85 -10.74 2.40
C ALA A 120 4.43 -9.85 3.59
N GLN A 121 4.28 -8.54 3.37
CA GLN A 121 3.77 -7.60 4.37
C GLN A 121 2.32 -7.92 4.74
N LEU A 122 1.45 -8.19 3.77
CA LEU A 122 0.04 -8.53 4.04
C LEU A 122 -0.13 -9.78 4.92
N GLN A 123 0.80 -10.74 4.83
CA GLN A 123 0.76 -11.95 5.65
C GLN A 123 1.30 -11.74 7.09
N ARG A 124 2.05 -10.66 7.35
CA ARG A 124 2.85 -10.49 8.58
C ARG A 124 2.51 -9.24 9.37
N ALA A 125 2.15 -8.16 8.69
CA ALA A 125 1.86 -6.87 9.31
C ALA A 125 0.53 -6.96 10.08
N PRO A 126 0.48 -6.45 11.32
CA PRO A 126 -0.76 -6.38 12.07
C PRO A 126 -1.73 -5.39 11.41
N LEU A 127 -3.03 -5.61 11.61
CA LEU A 127 -4.08 -4.76 11.06
C LEU A 127 -3.88 -3.26 11.42
N SER A 128 -3.33 -2.96 12.59
CA SER A 128 -3.01 -1.57 12.96
C SER A 128 -2.00 -0.92 12.00
N ALA A 129 -0.92 -1.64 11.64
CA ALA A 129 0.10 -1.12 10.74
C ALA A 129 -0.46 -0.90 9.31
N LEU A 130 -1.31 -1.81 8.84
CA LEU A 130 -2.00 -1.66 7.56
C LEU A 130 -2.95 -0.45 7.57
N THR A 131 -3.66 -0.23 8.68
CA THR A 131 -4.57 0.91 8.84
C THR A 131 -3.79 2.24 8.85
N ASP A 132 -2.65 2.28 9.55
CA ASP A 132 -1.78 3.46 9.62
C ASP A 132 -1.18 3.79 8.24
N ALA A 133 -0.73 2.76 7.51
CA ALA A 133 -0.22 2.91 6.14
C ALA A 133 -1.31 3.44 5.19
N SER A 134 -2.51 2.86 5.22
CA SER A 134 -3.65 3.32 4.42
C SER A 134 -4.04 4.77 4.75
N ALA A 135 -4.10 5.15 6.03
CA ALA A 135 -4.40 6.51 6.43
C ALA A 135 -3.34 7.51 5.94
N ARG A 136 -2.07 7.11 5.85
CA ARG A 136 -1.01 7.93 5.24
C ARG A 136 -1.20 8.08 3.74
N LEU A 137 -1.56 7.01 3.03
CA LEU A 137 -1.89 7.06 1.60
C LEU A 137 -3.08 8.00 1.34
N ASP A 138 -4.15 7.90 2.12
CA ASP A 138 -5.35 8.74 1.98
C ASP A 138 -5.02 10.23 2.13
N ARG A 139 -4.13 10.60 3.06
CA ARG A 139 -3.67 11.99 3.23
C ARG A 139 -2.93 12.51 1.99
N ILE A 140 -2.13 11.67 1.34
CA ILE A 140 -1.43 12.05 0.11
C ILE A 140 -2.42 12.25 -1.03
N MET A 141 -3.36 11.31 -1.19
CA MET A 141 -4.39 11.40 -2.23
C MET A 141 -5.29 12.63 -2.02
N ALA A 142 -5.64 12.95 -0.77
CA ALA A 142 -6.40 14.16 -0.44
C ALA A 142 -5.61 15.44 -0.72
N ALA A 143 -4.31 15.47 -0.40
CA ALA A 143 -3.44 16.62 -0.66
C ALA A 143 -3.20 16.86 -2.16
N GLY A 144 -3.12 15.79 -2.97
CA GLY A 144 -3.00 15.89 -4.43
C GLY A 144 -4.27 16.40 -5.13
N ASN A 145 -5.43 16.15 -4.53
CA ASN A 145 -6.72 16.62 -5.05
C ASN A 145 -7.08 18.04 -4.59
N ALA A 146 -6.49 18.50 -3.47
CA ALA A 146 -6.60 19.88 -3.03
C ALA A 146 -5.58 20.72 -3.81
N GLU A 147 -6.02 21.37 -4.90
CA GLU A 147 -5.24 22.43 -5.52
C GLU A 147 -4.75 23.43 -4.45
N PRO A 148 -3.52 23.96 -4.55
CA PRO A 148 -3.05 24.97 -3.63
C PRO A 148 -3.84 26.25 -3.92
N THR A 149 -4.96 26.45 -3.22
CA THR A 149 -5.64 27.74 -3.18
C THR A 149 -4.62 28.75 -2.71
N MET A 150 -4.12 29.56 -3.65
CA MET A 150 -3.21 30.66 -3.40
C MET A 150 -3.78 31.47 -2.22
N ARG A 151 -3.15 31.32 -1.04
CA ARG A 151 -3.32 32.27 0.04
C ARG A 151 -2.66 33.56 -0.43
N LYS A 152 -3.44 34.40 -1.12
CA LYS A 152 -3.13 35.82 -1.28
C LYS A 152 -3.01 36.40 0.12
N GLN A 153 -1.78 36.61 0.55
CA GLN A 153 -1.51 37.68 1.51
C GLN A 153 -1.51 38.98 0.70
N ALA A 154 -2.56 39.77 0.89
CA ALA A 154 -2.63 41.20 0.61
C ALA A 154 -3.56 41.82 1.67
#